data_AF-A0A1V6HC50-F1
#
_entry.id   AF-A0A1V6HC50-F1
#
_cell.length_a   1.000
_cell.length_b   1.000
_cell.length_c   1.000
_cell.angle_alpha   90.00
_cell.angle_beta   90.00
_cell.angle_gamma   90.00
#
_symmetry.space_group_name_H-M   'P 1'
#
loop_
_entity.id
_entity.type
_entity.pdbx_description
1 polymer ?
#
loop_
_entity_poly.entity_id
_entity_poly.type
_entity_poly.pdbx_seq_one_letter_code
_entity_poly.pdbx_strand_id
1 'polypeptide(L)'
;MKTETRKVYQCNHCGKWMLSAGAMGYHEKWCKKNPKNRHKCFELCRHLKRTLNMYTRGIEFECLKTGAKMYSFQLEKRNYYAYRQNPQNMERMPLECNKFDEMTFEEQEKR
;
A
#
# COMPACT_ATOMS: atom_id res chain seq x y z
N MET A 1 14.32 36.92 16.35
CA MET A 1 13.66 35.67 15.90
C MET A 1 13.74 34.69 17.06
N LYS A 2 12.61 34.22 17.61
CA LYS A 2 12.63 33.28 18.75
C LYS A 2 12.80 31.86 18.22
N THR A 3 13.83 31.15 18.65
CA THR A 3 14.07 29.74 18.35
C THR A 3 13.37 28.88 19.40
N GLU A 4 12.40 28.08 19.00
CA GLU A 4 11.77 27.08 19.87
C GLU A 4 12.44 25.71 19.68
N THR A 5 12.96 25.16 20.79
CA THR A 5 13.44 23.78 20.83
C THR A 5 12.25 22.85 21.04
N ARG A 6 11.94 22.02 20.03
CA ARG A 6 10.87 21.04 20.09
C ARG A 6 11.38 19.64 19.78
N LYS A 7 10.80 18.64 20.44
CA LYS A 7 11.09 17.24 20.14
C LYS A 7 10.54 16.90 18.75
N VAL A 8 11.41 16.34 17.92
CA VAL A 8 11.05 15.81 16.60
C VAL A 8 11.07 14.29 16.64
N TYR A 9 10.28 13.69 15.77
CA TYR A 9 10.14 12.24 15.65
C TYR A 9 10.53 11.86 14.22
N GLN A 10 11.29 10.79 14.05
CA GLN A 10 11.72 10.28 12.75
C GLN A 10 11.10 8.90 12.50
N CYS A 11 10.57 8.69 11.29
CA CYS A 11 10.03 7.40 10.88
C CYS A 11 11.16 6.42 10.61
N ASN A 12 11.15 5.26 11.28
CA ASN A 12 12.19 4.23 11.13
C ASN A 12 12.22 3.58 9.73
N HIS A 13 11.13 3.69 8.96
CA HIS A 13 11.02 3.03 7.66
C HIS A 13 11.37 3.94 6.48
N CYS A 14 11.07 5.25 6.57
CA CYS A 14 11.32 6.17 5.46
C CYS A 14 12.16 7.39 5.80
N GLY A 15 12.57 7.56 7.06
CA GLY A 15 13.39 8.67 7.52
C GLY A 15 12.66 10.00 7.62
N LYS A 16 11.34 10.05 7.36
CA LYS A 16 10.54 11.28 7.41
C LYS A 16 10.43 11.81 8.85
N TRP A 17 10.61 13.12 9.00
CA TRP A 17 10.49 13.84 10.27
C TRP A 17 9.09 14.39 10.48
N MET A 18 8.59 14.34 11.72
CA MET A 18 7.37 15.02 12.15
C MET A 18 7.49 15.58 13.56
N LEU A 19 6.59 16.49 13.89
CA LEU A 19 6.62 17.27 15.13
C LEU A 19 5.75 16.66 16.25
N SER A 20 4.90 15.70 15.90
CA SER A 20 3.96 15.06 16.82
C SER A 20 4.18 13.56 16.86
N ALA A 21 4.21 12.99 18.07
CA ALA A 21 4.30 11.56 18.29
C ALA A 21 3.10 10.81 17.69
N GLY A 22 1.88 11.35 17.86
CA GLY A 22 0.66 10.74 17.33
C GLY A 22 0.64 10.73 15.80
N ALA A 23 1.07 11.84 15.18
CA ALA A 23 1.26 11.90 13.73
C ALA A 23 2.29 10.87 13.26
N MET A 24 3.38 10.68 14.02
CA MET A 24 4.40 9.67 13.74
C MET A 24 3.87 8.25 13.82
N GLY A 25 3.18 7.88 14.90
CA GLY A 25 2.59 6.54 15.02
C GLY A 25 1.62 6.23 13.88
N TYR A 26 0.77 7.19 13.50
CA TYR A 26 -0.13 7.03 12.35
C TYR A 26 0.62 6.89 11.02
N HIS A 27 1.69 7.65 10.82
CA HIS A 27 2.52 7.55 9.63
C HIS A 27 3.25 6.22 9.56
N GLU A 28 3.92 5.77 10.62
CA GLU A 28 4.68 4.52 10.65
C GLU A 28 3.79 3.32 10.35
N LYS A 29 2.59 3.28 10.95
CA LYS A 29 1.57 2.26 10.67
C LYS A 29 1.26 2.13 9.18
N TRP A 30 1.16 3.25 8.47
CA TRP A 30 0.77 3.30 7.06
C TRP A 30 1.89 3.74 6.13
N CYS A 31 3.14 3.59 6.56
CA CYS A 31 4.29 4.00 5.76
C CYS A 31 4.46 3.03 4.59
N LYS A 32 4.65 3.55 3.37
CA LYS A 32 4.88 2.74 2.15
C LYS A 32 6.16 1.90 2.24
N LYS A 33 7.17 2.40 2.96
CA LYS A 33 8.44 1.69 3.19
C LYS A 33 8.40 0.76 4.40
N ASN A 34 7.28 0.70 5.14
CA ASN A 34 7.11 -0.27 6.20
C ASN A 34 7.00 -1.66 5.56
N PRO A 35 7.83 -2.66 5.95
CA PRO A 35 7.74 -4.02 5.43
C PRO A 35 6.34 -4.63 5.53
N LYS A 36 5.55 -4.27 6.55
CA LYS A 36 4.15 -4.72 6.71
C LYS A 36 3.18 -4.15 5.66
N ASN A 37 3.60 -3.15 4.89
CA ASN A 37 2.82 -2.50 3.84
C ASN A 37 3.46 -2.68 2.45
N ARG A 38 4.65 -3.29 2.38
CA ARG A 38 5.39 -3.52 1.15
C ARG A 38 4.98 -4.86 0.57
N HIS A 39 3.99 -4.84 -0.30
CA HIS A 39 3.48 -6.04 -0.94
C HIS A 39 4.30 -6.37 -2.19
N LYS A 40 4.87 -7.57 -2.24
CA LYS A 40 5.77 -8.01 -3.32
C LYS A 40 5.18 -7.81 -4.72
N CYS A 41 3.91 -8.19 -4.91
CA CYS A 41 3.27 -8.09 -6.22
C CYS A 41 2.98 -6.66 -6.67
N PHE A 42 2.84 -5.66 -5.77
CA PHE A 42 2.54 -4.28 -6.17
C PHE A 42 3.63 -3.64 -7.01
N GLU A 43 4.87 -4.02 -6.74
CA GLU A 43 6.01 -3.34 -7.33
C GLU A 43 6.12 -3.77 -8.78
N LEU A 44 6.24 -5.07 -9.07
CA LEU A 44 6.70 -5.52 -10.39
C LEU A 44 6.10 -6.85 -10.88
N CYS A 45 5.02 -7.37 -10.28
CA CYS A 45 4.48 -8.66 -10.74
C CYS A 45 3.75 -8.55 -12.09
N ARG A 46 4.13 -9.40 -13.07
CA ARG A 46 3.53 -9.42 -14.41
C ARG A 46 2.07 -9.85 -14.44
N HIS A 47 1.68 -10.68 -13.47
CA HIS A 47 0.32 -11.21 -13.38
C HIS A 47 -0.64 -10.22 -12.71
N LEU A 48 -0.16 -9.06 -12.26
CA LEU A 48 -0.97 -8.10 -11.54
C LEU A 48 -1.72 -7.19 -12.50
N LYS A 49 -3.04 -7.34 -12.58
CA LYS A 49 -3.93 -6.38 -13.22
C LYS A 49 -4.36 -5.32 -12.20
N ARG A 50 -4.32 -4.05 -12.60
CA ARG A 50 -4.72 -2.90 -11.78
C ARG A 50 -5.95 -2.27 -12.40
N THR A 51 -6.99 -2.07 -11.61
CA THR A 51 -8.24 -1.45 -12.07
C THR A 51 -8.62 -0.30 -11.14
N LEU A 52 -8.94 0.85 -11.71
CA LEU A 52 -9.54 1.94 -10.94
C LEU A 52 -11.01 1.62 -10.72
N ASN A 53 -11.40 1.45 -9.46
CA ASN A 53 -12.80 1.37 -9.09
C ASN A 53 -13.35 2.79 -8.93
N MET A 54 -14.25 3.18 -9.83
CA MET A 54 -14.85 4.52 -9.84
C MET A 54 -15.74 4.79 -8.63
N TYR A 55 -16.37 3.76 -8.06
CA TYR A 55 -17.26 3.88 -6.91
C TYR A 55 -16.46 4.14 -5.62
N THR A 56 -15.39 3.39 -5.39
CA THR A 56 -14.56 3.55 -4.18
C THR A 56 -13.43 4.57 -4.36
N ARG A 57 -13.21 5.06 -5.60
CA ARG A 57 -12.01 5.81 -6.01
C ARG A 57 -10.71 5.12 -5.57
N GLY A 58 -10.78 3.80 -5.51
CA GLY A 58 -9.74 2.89 -5.07
C GLY A 58 -9.10 2.16 -6.24
N ILE A 59 -7.87 1.69 -6.05
CA ILE A 59 -7.24 0.77 -6.99
C ILE A 59 -7.48 -0.64 -6.48
N GLU A 60 -8.16 -1.44 -7.28
CA GLU A 60 -8.33 -2.88 -7.10
C GLU A 60 -7.25 -3.62 -7.87
N PHE A 61 -6.95 -4.81 -7.38
CA PHE A 61 -5.86 -5.63 -7.87
C PHE A 61 -6.37 -7.04 -8.12
N GLU A 62 -6.02 -7.59 -9.27
CA GLU A 62 -6.38 -8.96 -9.63
C GLU A 62 -5.12 -9.70 -10.06
N CYS A 63 -4.92 -10.89 -9.50
CA CYS A 63 -3.88 -11.80 -9.95
C CYS A 63 -4.40 -12.63 -11.12
N LEU A 64 -3.94 -12.37 -12.33
CA LEU A 64 -4.34 -13.09 -13.55
C LEU A 64 -3.99 -14.58 -13.53
N LYS A 65 -3.05 -15.01 -12.67
CA LYS A 65 -2.63 -16.40 -12.51
C LYS A 65 -3.53 -17.20 -11.57
N THR A 66 -4.16 -16.56 -10.59
CA THR A 66 -4.99 -17.24 -9.58
C THR A 66 -6.46 -16.78 -9.58
N GLY A 67 -6.79 -15.71 -10.29
CA GLY A 67 -8.10 -15.06 -10.24
C GLY A 67 -8.39 -14.33 -8.91
N ALA A 68 -7.41 -14.24 -8.01
CA ALA A 68 -7.62 -13.65 -6.69
C ALA A 68 -7.77 -12.12 -6.80
N LYS A 69 -8.86 -11.58 -6.23
CA LYS A 69 -9.11 -10.14 -6.11
C LYS A 69 -8.60 -9.63 -4.77
N MET A 70 -7.85 -8.54 -4.82
CA MET A 70 -7.09 -8.03 -3.70
C MET A 70 -7.14 -6.51 -3.65
N TYR A 71 -6.85 -5.94 -2.48
CA TYR A 71 -6.76 -4.50 -2.28
C TYR A 71 -5.43 -4.10 -1.61
N SER A 72 -5.12 -2.80 -1.63
CA SER A 72 -3.92 -2.23 -0.98
C SER A 72 -4.17 -1.73 0.43
N PHE A 73 -3.13 -1.77 1.27
CA PHE A 73 -3.17 -1.17 2.61
C PHE A 73 -3.59 0.31 2.63
N GLN A 74 -3.41 1.04 1.50
CA GLN A 74 -3.82 2.43 1.40
C GLN A 74 -5.34 2.60 1.46
N LEU A 75 -6.09 1.58 1.01
CA LEU A 75 -7.55 1.56 1.13
C LEU A 75 -7.98 1.37 2.58
N GLU A 76 -7.27 0.54 3.35
CA GLU A 76 -7.50 0.41 4.80
C GLU A 76 -7.25 1.74 5.53
N LYS A 77 -6.16 2.45 5.18
CA LYS A 77 -5.83 3.75 5.77
C LYS A 77 -6.96 4.78 5.60
N ARG A 78 -7.61 4.79 4.43
CA ARG A 78 -8.70 5.72 4.11
C ARG A 78 -9.99 5.39 4.86
N ASN A 79 -10.04 4.30 5.62
CA ASN A 79 -11.19 3.86 6.42
C ASN A 79 -12.50 3.93 5.60
N TYR A 80 -12.44 3.53 4.32
CA TYR A 80 -13.59 3.63 3.45
C TYR A 80 -14.58 2.55 3.90
N TYR A 81 -15.69 3.00 4.50
CA TYR A 81 -16.76 2.20 5.10
C TYR A 81 -17.31 1.07 4.18
N ALA A 82 -16.98 1.05 2.89
CA ALA A 82 -17.32 -0.02 1.95
C ALA A 82 -16.52 -1.35 2.13
N TYR A 83 -15.34 -1.35 2.75
CA TYR A 83 -14.55 -2.59 2.94
C TYR A 83 -14.99 -3.40 4.17
N ARG A 84 -15.66 -2.77 5.14
CA ARG A 84 -16.17 -3.46 6.35
C ARG A 84 -17.36 -4.37 6.05
N GLN A 85 -18.03 -4.19 4.91
CA GLN A 85 -19.10 -5.06 4.41
C GLN A 85 -18.64 -6.03 3.31
N ASN A 86 -17.34 -6.04 2.95
CA ASN A 86 -16.69 -6.88 1.92
C ASN A 86 -17.63 -7.51 0.87
N PRO A 87 -18.32 -6.73 0.03
CA PRO A 87 -19.29 -7.27 -0.94
C PRO A 87 -18.65 -8.15 -2.03
N GLN A 88 -17.31 -8.25 -2.10
CA GLN A 88 -16.57 -9.02 -3.12
C GLN A 88 -15.55 -10.04 -2.55
N ASN A 89 -15.55 -10.34 -1.25
CA ASN A 89 -14.55 -11.24 -0.62
C ASN A 89 -13.09 -10.92 -0.99
N MET A 90 -12.75 -9.63 -1.08
CA MET A 90 -11.38 -9.21 -1.39
C MET A 90 -10.51 -9.32 -0.14
N GLU A 91 -9.30 -9.85 -0.33
CA GLU A 91 -8.30 -9.93 0.73
C GLU A 91 -7.23 -8.84 0.55
N ARG A 92 -6.54 -8.50 1.64
CA ARG A 92 -5.35 -7.67 1.53
C ARG A 92 -4.33 -8.43 0.68
N MET A 93 -3.72 -7.75 -0.28
CA MET A 93 -2.60 -8.30 -1.04
C MET A 93 -1.58 -8.94 -0.07
N PRO A 94 -1.03 -10.12 -0.37
CA PRO A 94 -0.08 -10.77 0.54
C PRO A 94 1.27 -10.02 0.54
N LEU A 95 2.02 -10.16 1.65
CA LEU A 95 3.36 -9.60 1.76
C LEU A 95 4.36 -10.39 0.90
N GLU A 96 4.24 -11.72 0.96
CA GLU A 96 5.01 -12.67 0.16
C GLU A 96 4.11 -13.38 -0.85
N CYS A 97 4.67 -13.72 -2.00
CA CYS A 97 3.97 -14.48 -3.02
C CYS A 97 4.93 -15.48 -3.67
N ASN A 98 4.64 -16.78 -3.51
CA ASN A 98 5.42 -17.86 -4.12
C ASN A 98 5.23 -17.94 -5.64
N LYS A 99 4.19 -17.28 -6.16
CA LYS A 99 3.86 -17.19 -7.59
C LYS A 99 4.25 -15.84 -8.19
N PHE A 100 5.07 -15.06 -7.48
CA PHE A 100 5.59 -13.80 -7.98
C PHE A 100 6.42 -14.07 -9.23
N ASP A 101 6.16 -13.29 -10.27
CA ASP A 101 6.90 -13.33 -11.53
C ASP A 101 7.19 -11.88 -11.91
N GLU A 102 8.47 -11.54 -11.91
CA GLU A 102 8.97 -10.18 -12.10
C GLU A 102 8.85 -9.78 -13.57
N MET A 103 8.26 -8.61 -13.83
CA MET A 103 8.20 -8.05 -15.18
C MET A 103 9.61 -7.67 -15.66
N THR A 104 9.88 -7.96 -16.93
CA THR A 104 11.09 -7.42 -17.58
C THR A 104 11.01 -5.89 -17.68
N PHE A 105 12.15 -5.23 -17.85
CA PHE A 105 12.21 -3.77 -18.01
C PHE A 105 11.31 -3.28 -19.17
N GLU A 106 11.30 -4.02 -20.29
CA GLU A 106 10.46 -3.72 -21.45
C GLU A 106 8.95 -3.85 -21.19
N GLU A 107 8.55 -4.81 -20.34
CA GLU A 107 7.15 -4.97 -19.90
C GLU A 107 6.74 -3.84 -18.94
N GLN A 108 7.68 -3.27 -18.18
CA GLN A 108 7.41 -2.15 -17.27
C GLN A 108 7.15 -0.83 -18.02
N GLU A 109 7.88 -0.55 -19.11
CA GLU A 109 7.71 0.69 -19.89
C GLU A 109 6.34 0.77 -20.59
N LYS A 110 5.71 -0.38 -20.87
CA LYS A 110 4.43 -0.47 -21.59
C LYS A 110 3.20 -0.37 -20.68
N ARG A 111 3.37 -0.21 -19.37
CA ARG A 111 2.32 -0.36 -18.34
C ARG A 111 1.89 0.96 -17.70
#